data_AF-A0A7Y2L0T6-F1
#
_entry.id   AF-A0A7Y2L0T6-F1
#
_cell.length_a   1.000
_cell.length_b   1.000
_cell.length_c   1.000
_cell.angle_alpha   90.00
_cell.angle_beta   90.00
_cell.angle_gamma   90.00
#
_symmetry.space_group_name_H-M   'P 1'
#
loop_
_entity.id
_entity.type
_entity.pdbx_description
1 polymer ?
#
loop_
_entity_poly.entity_id
_entity_poly.type
_entity_poly.pdbx_seq_one_letter_code
_entity_poly.pdbx_strand_id
1 'polypeptide(L)'
;MSEPVDVSNLLAQIPKADKGLPPVHLWDTAFCGDIDMRIARDGTWYYMGTPIGRKPMVKLFSTIIRRDGDDYFLITPVEKVGIKVDDAPFVAVTLEVQGQGEQ
;
A
#
# COMPACT_ATOMS: atom_id res chain seq x y z
N MET A 1 3.44 23.36 11.42
CA MET A 1 2.47 22.89 10.42
C MET A 1 3.24 22.02 9.47
N SER A 2 3.09 20.70 9.57
CA SER A 2 3.69 19.75 8.62
C SER A 2 3.04 19.98 7.26
N GLU A 3 3.84 20.14 6.22
CA GLU A 3 3.34 20.23 4.86
C GLU A 3 2.57 18.95 4.51
N PRO A 4 1.43 19.02 3.81
CA PRO A 4 0.72 17.83 3.36
C PRO A 4 1.66 17.03 2.45
N VAL A 5 1.90 15.77 2.83
CA VAL A 5 2.77 14.89 2.05
C VAL A 5 2.15 14.70 0.65
N ASP A 6 2.90 15.07 -0.38
CA ASP A 6 2.49 14.95 -1.77
C ASP A 6 2.70 13.52 -2.27
N VAL A 7 1.61 12.80 -2.55
CA VAL A 7 1.63 11.46 -3.18
C VAL A 7 2.39 11.42 -4.51
N SER A 8 2.52 12.55 -5.22
CA SER A 8 3.32 12.64 -6.45
C SER A 8 4.80 12.40 -6.18
N ASN A 9 5.32 12.87 -5.04
CA ASN A 9 6.69 12.59 -4.62
C ASN A 9 6.88 11.11 -4.28
N LEU A 10 5.89 10.51 -3.63
CA LEU A 10 5.87 9.08 -3.30
C LEU A 10 5.98 8.21 -4.56
N LEU A 11 5.25 8.56 -5.63
CA LEU A 11 5.32 7.86 -6.93
C LEU A 11 6.70 7.93 -7.58
N ALA A 12 7.40 9.06 -7.46
CA ALA A 12 8.72 9.26 -8.05
C ALA A 12 9.81 8.43 -7.36
N GLN A 13 9.60 8.08 -6.09
CA GLN A 13 10.57 7.39 -5.25
C GLN A 13 10.48 5.86 -5.30
N ILE A 14 9.39 5.31 -5.85
CA ILE A 14 9.24 3.85 -5.91
C ILE A 14 10.20 3.33 -6.99
N PRO A 15 11.22 2.53 -6.61
CA PRO A 15 12.17 2.02 -7.58
C PRO A 15 11.43 1.17 -8.62
N LYS A 16 11.75 1.37 -9.90
CA LYS A 16 11.34 0.45 -10.96
C LYS A 16 12.01 -0.89 -10.67
N ALA A 17 11.26 -1.83 -10.12
CA ALA A 17 11.80 -3.14 -9.81
C ALA A 17 11.96 -3.93 -11.10
N ASP A 18 13.18 -3.99 -11.62
CA ASP A 18 13.49 -4.78 -12.82
C ASP A 18 13.33 -6.30 -12.57
N LYS A 19 13.33 -6.73 -11.29
CA LYS A 19 13.02 -8.10 -10.83
C LYS A 19 12.46 -8.10 -9.40
N GLY A 20 11.13 -8.28 -9.24
CA GLY A 20 10.49 -8.58 -7.94
C GLY A 20 9.78 -7.41 -7.26
N LEU A 21 9.28 -7.63 -6.03
CA LEU A 21 8.68 -6.57 -5.22
C LEU A 21 9.78 -5.76 -4.50
N PRO A 22 9.57 -4.45 -4.24
CA PRO A 22 10.50 -3.66 -3.44
C PRO A 22 10.68 -4.28 -2.04
N PRO A 23 11.91 -4.32 -1.49
CA PRO A 23 12.18 -4.97 -0.21
C PRO A 23 11.81 -4.07 0.98
N VAL A 24 10.54 -3.73 1.13
CA VAL A 24 10.04 -2.78 2.16
C VAL A 24 10.38 -3.13 3.60
N HIS A 25 10.68 -4.40 3.88
CA HIS A 25 11.08 -4.88 5.21
C HIS A 25 12.53 -4.51 5.56
N LEU A 26 13.37 -4.15 4.58
CA LEU A 26 14.77 -3.75 4.81
C LEU A 26 14.93 -2.25 5.11
N TRP A 27 13.87 -1.46 4.91
CA TRP A 27 13.93 -0.01 5.03
C TRP A 27 13.46 0.44 6.42
N ASP A 28 14.38 0.97 7.22
CA ASP A 28 14.09 1.58 8.52
C ASP A 28 14.05 3.11 8.37
N THR A 29 12.99 3.57 7.72
CA THR A 29 12.83 4.96 7.31
C THR A 29 12.06 5.77 8.37
N ALA A 30 12.44 7.03 8.55
CA ALA A 30 11.76 7.93 9.49
C ALA A 30 10.27 8.10 9.12
N PHE A 31 9.41 8.11 10.16
CA PHE A 31 7.99 8.36 9.98
C PHE A 31 7.73 9.83 9.63
N CYS A 32 7.14 10.06 8.47
CA CYS A 32 6.87 11.39 7.92
C CYS A 32 5.46 11.92 8.28
N GLY A 33 4.59 11.06 8.84
CA GLY A 33 3.21 11.39 9.18
C GLY A 33 2.19 10.55 8.40
N ASP A 34 0.92 10.84 8.65
CA ASP A 34 -0.20 10.21 7.97
C ASP A 34 -0.61 10.98 6.72
N ILE A 35 -1.04 10.25 5.70
CA ILE A 35 -1.67 10.82 4.50
C ILE A 35 -3.15 10.45 4.46
N ASP A 36 -3.95 11.28 3.79
CA ASP A 36 -5.37 10.98 3.52
C ASP A 36 -5.49 9.94 2.39
N MET A 37 -4.93 8.76 2.63
CA MET A 37 -5.04 7.57 1.81
C MET A 37 -5.80 6.52 2.61
N ARG A 38 -6.84 5.95 2.00
CA ARG A 38 -7.66 4.92 2.62
C ARG A 38 -7.90 3.74 1.68
N ILE A 39 -7.67 2.53 2.18
CA ILE A 39 -8.12 1.29 1.56
C ILE A 39 -9.44 0.89 2.21
N ALA A 40 -10.52 1.00 1.44
CA ALA A 40 -11.84 0.58 1.89
C ALA A 40 -11.96 -0.95 1.93
N ARG A 41 -12.96 -1.45 2.67
CA ARG A 41 -13.22 -2.89 2.83
C ARG A 41 -13.46 -3.64 1.51
N ASP A 42 -13.97 -2.96 0.49
CA ASP A 42 -14.18 -3.52 -0.85
C ASP A 42 -12.90 -3.53 -1.72
N GLY A 43 -11.78 -3.05 -1.19
CA GLY A 43 -10.50 -2.90 -1.88
C GLY A 43 -10.37 -1.60 -2.67
N THR A 44 -11.34 -0.69 -2.61
CA THR A 44 -11.25 0.62 -3.28
C THR A 44 -10.26 1.52 -2.54
N TRP A 45 -9.30 2.08 -3.28
CA TRP A 45 -8.36 3.07 -2.75
C TRP A 45 -8.92 4.47 -2.92
N TYR A 46 -8.83 5.28 -1.87
CA TYR A 46 -9.22 6.69 -1.84
C TYR A 46 -8.01 7.55 -1.51
N TYR A 47 -7.88 8.68 -2.20
CA TYR A 47 -6.95 9.74 -1.83
C TYR A 47 -7.72 11.06 -1.69
N MET A 48 -7.59 11.74 -0.56
CA MET A 48 -8.34 12.95 -0.23
C MET A 48 -9.86 12.78 -0.45
N GLY A 49 -10.40 11.64 0.00
CA GLY A 49 -11.81 11.27 -0.17
C GLY A 49 -12.24 10.88 -1.60
N THR A 50 -11.36 10.95 -2.61
CA THR A 50 -11.68 10.63 -4.01
C THR A 50 -11.18 9.23 -4.39
N PRO A 51 -12.00 8.37 -5.02
CA PRO A 51 -11.56 7.03 -5.41
C PRO A 51 -10.53 7.07 -6.54
N ILE A 52 -9.48 6.26 -6.42
CA ILE A 52 -8.41 6.13 -7.42
C ILE A 52 -8.82 5.09 -8.47
N GLY A 53 -9.31 5.54 -9.63
CA GLY A 53 -9.69 4.64 -10.73
C GLY A 53 -8.52 4.05 -11.53
N ARG A 54 -7.28 4.55 -11.33
CA ARG A 54 -6.11 4.15 -12.13
C ARG A 54 -5.46 2.88 -11.57
N LYS A 55 -5.90 1.71 -12.05
CA LYS A 55 -5.39 0.40 -11.61
C LYS A 55 -3.84 0.28 -11.56
N PRO A 56 -3.07 0.78 -12.55
CA PRO A 56 -1.61 0.73 -12.46
C PRO A 56 -1.03 1.47 -11.25
N MET A 57 -1.67 2.57 -10.82
CA MET A 57 -1.25 3.36 -9.67
C MET A 57 -1.56 2.62 -8.36
N VAL A 58 -2.77 2.06 -8.23
CA VAL A 58 -3.12 1.20 -7.09
C VAL A 58 -2.18 0.01 -6.97
N LYS A 59 -1.87 -0.64 -8.10
CA LYS A 59 -0.90 -1.75 -8.14
C LYS A 59 0.48 -1.30 -7.65
N LEU A 60 0.95 -0.13 -8.07
CA LEU A 60 2.24 0.40 -7.66
C LEU A 60 2.29 0.64 -6.14
N PHE A 61 1.32 1.36 -5.57
CA PHE A 61 1.27 1.58 -4.13
C PHE A 61 1.13 0.30 -3.33
N SER A 62 0.37 -0.68 -3.84
CA SER A 62 0.23 -1.98 -3.18
C SER A 62 1.55 -2.75 -3.02
N THR A 63 2.55 -2.48 -3.88
CA THR A 63 3.86 -3.14 -3.79
C THR A 63 4.71 -2.63 -2.64
N ILE A 64 4.35 -1.48 -2.07
CA ILE A 64 5.11 -0.82 -1.01
C ILE A 64 4.35 -0.75 0.34
N ILE A 65 3.26 -1.51 0.47
CA ILE A 65 2.56 -1.64 1.76
C ILE A 65 3.40 -2.48 2.72
N ARG A 66 3.51 -2.00 3.95
CA ARG A 66 4.04 -2.76 5.09
C ARG A 66 3.09 -2.66 6.28
N ARG A 67 2.93 -3.76 7.01
CA ARG A 67 2.24 -3.79 8.30
C ARG A 67 3.28 -3.76 9.40
N ASP A 68 3.20 -2.76 10.28
CA ASP A 68 4.03 -2.67 11.49
C ASP A 68 3.07 -2.71 12.69
N GLY A 69 3.05 -3.83 13.43
CA GLY A 69 2.05 -4.05 14.48
C GLY A 69 0.64 -4.20 13.89
N ASP A 70 -0.28 -3.35 14.31
CA ASP A 70 -1.66 -3.32 13.80
C ASP A 70 -1.92 -2.22 12.77
N ASP A 71 -0.91 -1.40 12.48
CA ASP A 71 -1.00 -0.27 11.56
C ASP A 71 -0.37 -0.58 10.18
N TYR A 72 -0.79 0.17 9.17
CA TYR A 72 -0.36 0.02 7.78
C TYR A 72 0.32 1.28 7.26
N PHE A 73 1.38 1.07 6.49
CA PHE A 73 2.24 2.14 5.99
C PHE A 73 2.59 1.91 4.51
N LEU A 74 2.83 3.00 3.79
CA LEU A 74 3.55 2.98 2.51
C LEU A 74 5.02 3.32 2.79
N ILE A 75 5.93 2.45 2.37
CA ILE A 75 7.36 2.59 2.64
C ILE A 75 8.13 2.80 1.34
N THR A 76 8.93 3.86 1.28
CA THR A 76 9.98 4.06 0.27
C THR A 76 11.34 4.13 0.96
N PRO A 77 12.47 4.16 0.22
CA PRO A 77 13.79 4.31 0.83
C PRO A 77 13.97 5.58 1.66
N VAL A 78 13.15 6.61 1.45
CA VAL A 78 13.30 7.93 2.08
C VAL A 78 12.10 8.39 2.90
N GLU A 79 10.92 7.80 2.68
CA GLU A 79 9.70 8.13 3.42
C GLU A 79 8.99 6.89 3.98
N LYS A 80 8.43 7.01 5.18
CA LYS A 80 7.42 6.11 5.74
C LYS A 80 6.18 6.94 6.09
N VAL A 81 5.04 6.63 5.47
CA VAL A 81 3.77 7.32 5.73
C VAL A 81 2.68 6.36 6.16
N GLY A 82 1.84 6.81 7.10
CA GLY A 82 0.69 6.03 7.58
C GLY A 82 -0.50 6.16 6.63
N ILE A 83 -1.25 5.07 6.48
CA ILE A 83 -2.48 5.01 5.70
C ILE A 83 -3.59 4.34 6.50
N LYS A 84 -4.84 4.65 6.16
CA LYS A 84 -6.00 3.99 6.78
C LYS A 84 -6.37 2.73 6.00
N VAL A 85 -6.58 1.63 6.72
CA VAL A 85 -7.13 0.39 6.16
C VAL A 85 -8.35 0.01 6.99
N ASP A 86 -9.51 -0.08 6.35
CA ASP A 86 -10.76 -0.29 7.09
C ASP A 86 -10.95 -1.73 7.58
N ASP A 87 -10.32 -2.71 6.90
CA ASP A 87 -10.43 -4.14 7.23
C ASP A 87 -9.11 -4.86 6.87
N ALA A 88 -8.82 -5.02 5.58
CA ALA A 88 -7.61 -5.64 5.07
C ALA A 88 -7.04 -4.86 3.87
N PRO A 89 -5.71 -4.91 3.62
CA PRO A 89 -5.09 -4.19 2.51
C PRO A 89 -5.39 -4.80 1.13
N PHE A 90 -5.88 -6.05 1.11
CA PHE A 90 -6.20 -6.80 -0.10
C PHE A 90 -7.51 -7.56 0.05
N VAL A 91 -8.25 -7.66 -1.06
CA VAL A 91 -9.44 -8.50 -1.19
C VAL A 91 -9.13 -9.66 -2.10
N ALA A 92 -9.35 -10.89 -1.61
CA ALA A 92 -9.29 -12.08 -2.45
C ALA A 92 -10.54 -12.13 -3.35
N VAL A 93 -10.34 -12.10 -4.68
CA VAL A 93 -11.44 -12.06 -5.66
C VAL A 93 -11.66 -13.39 -6.40
N THR A 94 -10.70 -14.30 -6.31
CA THR A 94 -10.72 -15.61 -6.98
C THR A 94 -10.05 -16.65 -6.09
N LEU A 95 -10.59 -17.86 -6.11
CA LEU A 95 -10.03 -19.04 -5.46
C LEU A 95 -9.98 -20.18 -6.49
N GLU A 96 -8.84 -20.86 -6.57
CA GLU A 96 -8.68 -22.09 -7.36
C GLU A 96 -8.38 -23.24 -6.39
N VAL A 97 -9.13 -24.34 -6.51
CA VAL A 97 -8.96 -25.53 -5.67
C VAL A 97 -8.31 -26.63 -6.49
N GLN A 98 -7.23 -27.20 -5.96
CA GLN A 98 -6.51 -28.33 -6.57
C GLN A 98 -6.43 -29.48 -5.55
N GLY A 99 -6.67 -30.72 -6.01
CA GLY A 99 -6.74 -31.91 -5.15
C GLY A 99 -8.16 -32.23 -4.66
N GLN A 100 -8.27 -33.20 -3.74
CA GLN A 100 -9.52 -33.63 -3.09
C GLN A 100 -9.29 -33.74 -1.58
N GLY A 101 -10.31 -33.44 -0.78
CA GLY A 101 -10.23 -33.55 0.69
C GLY A 101 -10.18 -35.00 1.18
N GLU A 102 -9.64 -35.22 2.37
CA GLU A 102 -9.73 -36.50 3.09
C GLU A 102 -11.12 -36.62 3.73
N GLN A 103 -11.69 -37.84 3.72
CA GLN A 103 -13.03 -38.14 4.23
C GLN A 103 -13.10 -38.08 5.76
#